data_AF-A0A0G0TIG1-F1
#
_entry.id   AF-A0A0G0TIG1-F1
#
_cell.length_a   1.000
_cell.length_b   1.000
_cell.length_c   1.000
_cell.angle_alpha   90.00
_cell.angle_beta   90.00
_cell.angle_gamma   90.00
#
_symmetry.space_group_name_H-M   'P 1'
#
loop_
_entity.id
_entity.type
_entity.pdbx_description
1 polymer ?
#
loop_
_entity_poly.entity_id
_entity_poly.type
_entity_poly.pdbx_seq_one_letter_code
_entity_poly.pdbx_strand_id
1 'polypeptide(L)'
;MMLHRPFFDPHLSYEENYKKGPFGAFAEKNIFKNKGKPKFDFLGQKVFLPFGIPAGPLLNSKFTNAALDKGFDIVTYKTVRSKKYSSHSWPNVLSVKVHGKLTE
;
A
#
# COMPACT_ATOMS: atom_id res chain seq x y z
N MET A 1 11.94 -8.83 -17.52
CA MET A 1 11.65 -8.47 -16.12
C MET A 1 10.33 -9.12 -15.75
N MET A 2 10.29 -9.98 -14.73
CA MET A 2 9.06 -10.65 -14.31
C MET A 2 8.26 -9.69 -13.43
N LEU A 3 7.04 -9.34 -13.83
CA LEU A 3 6.17 -8.48 -13.04
C LEU A 3 5.67 -9.29 -11.83
N HIS A 4 6.01 -8.85 -10.62
CA HIS A 4 5.45 -9.42 -9.41
C HIS A 4 3.95 -9.08 -9.33
N ARG A 5 3.15 -10.00 -8.77
CA ARG A 5 1.75 -9.73 -8.49
C ARG A 5 1.66 -8.46 -7.63
N PRO A 6 0.84 -7.47 -8.00
CA PRO A 6 0.71 -6.24 -7.24
C PRO A 6 0.16 -6.50 -5.83
N PHE A 7 0.38 -5.52 -4.96
CA PHE A 7 -0.09 -5.48 -3.56
C PHE A 7 -1.63 -5.56 -3.43
N PHE A 8 -2.34 -5.11 -4.47
CA PHE A 8 -3.79 -5.01 -4.62
C PHE A 8 -4.21 -5.65 -5.94
N ASP A 9 -5.37 -6.30 -6.00
CA ASP A 9 -5.90 -6.93 -7.20
C ASP A 9 -6.96 -6.04 -7.87
N PRO A 10 -6.68 -5.46 -9.06
CA PRO A 10 -7.59 -4.56 -9.76
C PRO A 10 -8.78 -5.29 -10.41
N HIS A 11 -8.91 -6.60 -10.27
CA HIS A 11 -10.08 -7.36 -10.71
C HIS A 11 -11.05 -7.68 -9.56
N LEU A 12 -10.70 -7.31 -8.33
CA LEU A 12 -11.51 -7.53 -7.13
C LEU A 12 -12.09 -6.21 -6.62
N SER A 13 -13.27 -6.29 -6.00
CA SER A 13 -13.82 -5.14 -5.29
C SER A 13 -12.91 -4.68 -4.15
N TYR A 14 -12.98 -3.40 -3.79
CA TYR A 14 -12.32 -2.89 -2.57
C TYR A 14 -12.57 -3.77 -1.34
N GLU A 15 -13.82 -4.21 -1.12
CA GLU A 15 -14.20 -5.06 0.01
C GLU A 15 -13.50 -6.43 -0.04
N GLU A 16 -13.39 -7.02 -1.23
CA GLU A 16 -12.67 -8.29 -1.40
C GLU A 16 -11.17 -8.13 -1.22
N ASN A 17 -10.58 -7.06 -1.75
CA ASN A 17 -9.19 -6.72 -1.49
C ASN A 17 -8.95 -6.55 0.01
N TYR A 18 -9.79 -5.79 0.69
CA TYR A 18 -9.72 -5.56 2.14
C TYR A 18 -9.70 -6.87 2.94
N LYS A 19 -10.52 -7.85 2.54
CA LYS A 19 -10.62 -9.16 3.21
C LYS A 19 -9.49 -10.13 2.84
N LYS A 20 -9.13 -10.22 1.56
CA LYS A 20 -8.31 -11.30 1.01
C LYS A 20 -6.81 -10.93 0.94
N GLY A 21 -6.49 -9.66 0.69
CA GLY A 21 -5.11 -9.19 0.52
C GLY A 21 -4.34 -9.05 1.85
N PRO A 22 -3.11 -8.49 1.84
CA PRO A 22 -2.34 -8.10 0.65
C PRO A 22 -1.92 -9.32 -0.18
N PHE A 23 -1.46 -9.07 -1.40
CA PHE A 23 -1.07 -10.12 -2.35
C PHE A 23 0.40 -10.03 -2.77
N GLY A 24 0.85 -11.04 -3.52
CA GLY A 24 2.19 -11.09 -4.11
C GLY A 24 3.29 -11.13 -3.06
N ALA A 25 4.37 -10.39 -3.29
CA ALA A 25 5.54 -10.36 -2.41
C ALA A 25 5.18 -9.99 -0.96
N PHE A 26 4.11 -9.23 -0.75
CA PHE A 26 3.68 -8.78 0.57
C PHE A 26 2.75 -9.77 1.29
N ALA A 27 2.31 -10.83 0.61
CA ALA A 27 1.69 -11.98 1.29
C ALA A 27 2.75 -12.93 1.89
N GLU A 28 4.00 -12.82 1.46
CA GLU A 28 5.11 -13.63 1.94
C GLU A 28 5.53 -13.19 3.36
N LYS A 29 5.77 -14.16 4.24
CA LYS A 29 6.09 -13.93 5.67
C LYS A 29 7.57 -13.60 5.94
N ASN A 30 8.39 -13.45 4.90
CA ASN A 30 9.78 -13.02 5.06
C ASN A 30 9.84 -11.53 5.44
N ILE A 31 10.57 -11.25 6.52
CA ILE A 31 10.82 -9.89 7.00
C ILE A 31 12.14 -9.40 6.40
N PHE A 32 12.08 -8.28 5.69
CA PHE A 32 13.23 -7.53 5.23
C PHE A 32 13.83 -6.76 6.42
N LYS A 33 15.11 -7.00 6.69
CA LYS A 33 15.85 -6.28 7.73
C LYS A 33 16.77 -5.27 7.10
N ASN A 34 16.48 -3.98 7.34
CA ASN A 34 17.38 -2.89 6.98
C ASN A 34 18.76 -3.09 7.63
N LYS A 35 19.83 -2.80 6.89
CA LYS A 35 21.22 -2.92 7.37
C LYS A 35 21.74 -1.57 7.85
N GLY A 36 22.57 -1.58 8.88
CA GLY A 36 23.18 -0.38 9.44
C GLY A 36 22.23 0.39 10.35
N LYS A 37 22.40 1.72 10.42
CA LYS A 37 21.58 2.61 11.24
C LYS A 37 20.73 3.53 10.34
N PRO A 38 19.51 3.90 10.76
CA PRO A 38 18.73 4.95 10.12
C PRO A 38 19.56 6.23 9.93
N LYS A 39 19.43 6.89 8.78
CA LYS A 39 20.24 8.08 8.42
C LYS A 39 19.42 9.35 8.22
N PHE A 40 18.11 9.23 8.12
CA PHE A 40 17.22 10.34 7.82
C PHE A 40 16.34 10.66 9.01
N ASP A 41 15.87 11.90 9.05
CA ASP A 41 14.88 12.37 10.01
C ASP A 41 13.57 12.65 9.26
N PHE A 42 12.47 12.12 9.75
CA PHE A 42 11.13 12.38 9.25
C PHE A 42 10.19 12.62 10.41
N LEU A 43 9.68 13.84 10.54
CA LEU A 43 8.81 14.26 11.64
C LEU A 43 9.38 13.93 13.03
N GLY A 44 10.70 14.07 13.21
CA GLY A 44 11.40 13.78 14.47
C GLY A 44 11.66 12.29 14.71
N GLN A 45 11.33 11.41 13.76
CA GLN A 45 11.62 9.97 13.81
C GLN A 45 12.78 9.63 12.89
N LYS A 46 13.68 8.74 13.34
CA LYS A 46 14.77 8.25 12.50
C LYS A 46 14.28 7.16 11.55
N VAL A 47 14.54 7.32 10.26
CA VAL A 47 14.15 6.36 9.20
C VAL A 47 15.34 5.97 8.32
N PHE A 48 15.31 4.78 7.73
CA PHE A 48 16.33 4.32 6.78
C PHE A 48 16.17 4.97 5.41
N LEU A 49 14.94 5.22 4.98
CA LEU A 49 14.62 5.97 3.77
C LEU A 49 13.41 6.89 3.99
N PRO A 50 13.43 8.16 3.54
CA PRO A 50 12.28 9.05 3.57
C PRO A 50 11.33 8.74 2.39
N PHE A 51 11.00 7.46 2.22
CA PHE A 51 10.16 6.93 1.14
C PHE A 51 9.18 5.92 1.73
N GLY A 52 7.95 5.93 1.22
CA GLY A 52 6.86 5.23 1.86
C GLY A 52 5.72 4.85 0.94
N ILE A 53 4.78 4.09 1.51
CA ILE A 53 3.56 3.69 0.83
C ILE A 53 2.40 4.59 1.31
N PRO A 54 1.66 5.23 0.38
CA PRO A 54 0.54 6.09 0.74
C PRO A 54 -0.71 5.31 1.18
N ALA A 55 -1.71 6.01 1.72
CA ALA A 55 -2.91 5.43 2.31
C ALA A 55 -3.83 4.65 1.35
N GLY A 56 -3.77 4.93 0.05
CA GLY A 56 -4.61 4.28 -0.96
C GLY A 56 -4.50 2.74 -0.94
N PRO A 57 -3.30 2.17 -1.15
CA PRO A 57 -3.07 0.71 -1.15
C PRO A 57 -3.11 0.05 0.24
N LEU A 58 -3.01 0.79 1.34
CA LEU A 58 -2.86 0.25 2.70
C LEU A 58 -4.20 0.09 3.42
N LEU A 59 -5.03 -0.84 2.96
CA LEU A 59 -6.46 -0.87 3.29
C LEU A 59 -6.79 -1.07 4.77
N ASN A 60 -5.92 -1.79 5.50
CA ASN A 60 -6.04 -2.06 6.93
C ASN A 60 -4.68 -2.47 7.53
N SER A 61 -4.68 -2.86 8.80
CA SER A 61 -3.46 -3.23 9.54
C SER A 61 -2.68 -4.39 8.92
N LYS A 62 -3.34 -5.33 8.26
CA LYS A 62 -2.67 -6.44 7.56
C LYS A 62 -1.79 -5.91 6.42
N PHE A 63 -2.27 -4.89 5.70
CA PHE A 63 -1.51 -4.25 4.63
C PHE A 63 -0.36 -3.41 5.19
N THR A 64 -0.59 -2.61 6.24
CA THR A 64 0.50 -1.81 6.83
C THR A 64 1.60 -2.67 7.44
N ASN A 65 1.25 -3.74 8.13
CA ASN A 65 2.23 -4.66 8.70
C ASN A 65 3.06 -5.33 7.61
N ALA A 66 2.41 -5.79 6.53
CA ALA A 66 3.11 -6.37 5.40
C ALA A 66 4.09 -5.39 4.75
N ALA A 67 3.72 -4.11 4.63
CA ALA A 67 4.62 -3.08 4.11
C ALA A 67 5.80 -2.80 5.04
N LEU A 68 5.58 -2.73 6.35
CA LEU A 68 6.66 -2.61 7.35
C LEU A 68 7.61 -3.82 7.30
N ASP A 69 7.05 -5.03 7.17
CA ASP A 69 7.83 -6.27 7.03
C ASP A 69 8.68 -6.28 5.75
N LYS A 70 8.35 -5.47 4.73
CA LYS A 70 9.21 -5.28 3.53
C LYS A 70 10.18 -4.11 3.65
N GLY A 71 10.32 -3.52 4.83
CA GLY A 71 11.33 -2.51 5.13
C GLY A 71 10.94 -1.07 4.79
N PHE A 72 9.67 -0.82 4.46
CA PHE A 72 9.18 0.56 4.31
C PHE A 72 9.04 1.20 5.68
N ASP A 73 9.78 2.28 5.94
CA ASP A 73 9.71 2.99 7.22
C ASP A 73 8.47 3.88 7.35
N ILE A 74 7.95 4.37 6.22
CA ILE A 74 6.83 5.31 6.16
C ILE A 74 5.63 4.61 5.52
N VAL A 75 4.60 4.34 6.32
CA VAL A 75 3.35 3.72 5.88
C VAL A 75 2.19 4.56 6.35
N THR A 76 1.48 5.18 5.42
CA THR A 76 0.31 6.00 5.76
C THR A 76 -0.90 5.12 5.91
N TYR A 77 -1.44 4.97 7.13
CA TYR A 77 -2.65 4.16 7.33
C TYR A 77 -3.85 4.73 6.57
N LYS A 78 -4.75 3.85 6.09
CA LYS A 78 -5.96 4.26 5.38
C LYS A 78 -6.81 5.21 6.23
N THR A 79 -7.46 6.18 5.56
CA THR A 79 -8.44 7.10 6.18
C THR A 79 -9.45 6.36 7.05
N VAL A 80 -9.48 6.69 8.33
CA VAL A 80 -10.44 6.16 9.31
C VAL A 80 -11.63 7.12 9.42
N ARG A 81 -12.84 6.57 9.53
CA ARG A 81 -14.09 7.33 9.74
C ARG A 81 -14.62 7.06 11.15
N SER A 82 -15.25 8.06 11.75
CA SER A 82 -15.90 7.92 13.07
C SER A 82 -17.12 6.99 13.07
N LYS A 83 -17.70 6.73 11.90
CA LYS A 83 -18.81 5.79 11.69
C LYS A 83 -18.48 4.83 10.56
N LYS A 84 -18.98 3.60 10.68
CA LYS A 84 -18.87 2.59 9.61
C LYS A 84 -19.59 3.08 8.36
N TYR A 85 -18.92 2.97 7.22
CA TYR A 85 -19.47 3.29 5.90
C TYR A 85 -19.03 2.20 4.93
N SER A 86 -19.96 1.69 4.12
CA SER A 86 -19.66 0.63 3.16
C SER A 86 -18.88 1.17 1.96
N SER A 87 -18.03 0.31 1.39
CA SER A 87 -17.36 0.60 0.12
C SER A 87 -18.38 0.72 -1.03
N HIS A 88 -18.07 1.54 -2.03
CA HIS A 88 -18.86 1.57 -3.27
C HIS A 88 -18.82 0.20 -3.97
N SER A 89 -19.90 -0.12 -4.68
CA SER A 89 -20.01 -1.34 -5.49
C SER A 89 -18.91 -1.40 -6.55
N TRP A 90 -18.59 -2.61 -6.99
CA TRP A 90 -17.68 -2.83 -8.10
C TRP A 90 -18.29 -2.32 -9.43
N PRO A 91 -17.51 -1.66 -10.32
CA PRO A 91 -16.11 -1.26 -10.16
C PRO A 91 -15.92 0.01 -9.32
N ASN A 92 -14.94 -0.01 -8.41
CA ASN A 92 -14.66 1.13 -7.53
C ASN A 92 -13.26 1.73 -7.66
N VAL A 93 -12.35 1.06 -8.38
CA VAL A 93 -11.06 1.61 -8.80
C VAL A 93 -10.83 1.16 -10.24
N LEU A 94 -10.59 2.11 -11.14
CA LEU A 94 -10.37 1.84 -12.56
C LEU A 94 -9.11 2.58 -13.02
N SER A 95 -8.26 1.87 -13.75
CA SER A 95 -7.15 2.49 -14.45
C SER A 95 -7.68 3.18 -15.71
N VAL A 96 -7.41 4.47 -15.86
CA VAL A 96 -7.71 5.17 -17.10
C VAL A 96 -6.48 5.08 -18.02
N LYS A 97 -6.67 4.55 -19.23
CA LYS A 97 -5.66 4.59 -20.29
C LYS A 97 -6.01 5.76 -21.21
N VAL A 98 -5.14 6.75 -21.27
CA VAL A 98 -5.33 7.92 -22.14
C VAL A 98 -4.21 7.95 -23.17
N HIS A 99 -4.57 8.26 -24.41
CA HIS A 99 -3.63 8.54 -25.50
C HIS A 99 -3.47 10.06 -25.63
N GLY A 100 -2.23 10.53 -25.76
CA GLY A 100 -1.93 11.98 -25.78
C GLY A 100 -1.69 12.56 -24.38
N LYS A 101 -1.58 13.89 -24.30
CA LYS A 101 -1.38 14.57 -23.01
C LYS A 101 -2.71 14.63 -22.23
N LEU A 102 -2.63 14.35 -20.93
CA LEU A 102 -3.75 14.46 -19.98
C LEU A 102 -4.05 15.91 -19.55
N THR A 103 -3.08 16.80 -19.77
CA THR A 103 -3.15 18.23 -19.50
C THR A 103 -2.58 18.97 -20.71
N GLU A 104 -2.85 20.27 -20.82
CA GLU A 104 -2.27 21.12 -21.89
C GLU A 104 -0.73 21.06 -21.92
#